data_AF-A0A7K1SA43-F1
#
_entry.id   AF-A0A7K1SA43-F1
#
_cell.length_a   1.000
_cell.length_b   1.000
_cell.length_c   1.000
_cell.angle_alpha   90.00
_cell.angle_beta   90.00
_cell.angle_gamma   90.00
#
_symmetry.space_group_name_H-M   'P 1'
#
loop_
_entity.id
_entity.type
_entity.pdbx_description
1 polymer ?
#
loop_
_entity_poly.entity_id
_entity_poly.type
_entity_poly.pdbx_seq_one_letter_code
_entity_poly.pdbx_strand_id
1 'polypeptide(L)'
;MGKGRGMQQYQAADPATRAQRMTDQMTKQLGLDDATSKKVYDLTLARAQKVDAIQKGTDDNKTKNQALNANADDFKSKLKGILTPDQFTKFESMRGRMGRGRGNGGPGGSTNENDQN
;
A
#
# COMPACT_ATOMS: atom_id res chain seq x y z
N MET A 1 -20.94 30.06 -6.18
CA MET A 1 -20.47 29.74 -4.82
C MET A 1 -19.68 28.43 -4.87
N GLY A 2 -18.36 28.51 -5.05
CA GLY A 2 -17.50 27.32 -5.09
C GLY A 2 -17.41 26.70 -3.71
N LYS A 3 -17.96 25.51 -3.52
CA LYS A 3 -17.73 24.73 -2.30
C LYS A 3 -16.24 24.38 -2.27
N GLY A 4 -15.46 25.15 -1.52
CA GLY A 4 -14.10 24.80 -1.18
C GLY A 4 -14.12 23.39 -0.60
N ARG A 5 -13.52 22.43 -1.32
CA ARG A 5 -13.15 21.14 -0.74
C ARG A 5 -12.14 21.45 0.34
N GLY A 6 -12.64 21.69 1.56
CA GLY A 6 -11.81 21.85 2.75
C GLY A 6 -10.85 20.68 2.81
N MET A 7 -9.58 20.96 3.08
CA MET A 7 -8.55 19.94 3.24
C MET A 7 -9.03 18.91 4.25
N GLN A 8 -9.49 17.76 3.76
CA GLN A 8 -9.95 16.68 4.63
C GLN A 8 -8.72 16.19 5.37
N GLN A 9 -8.67 16.51 6.66
CA GLN A 9 -7.50 16.23 7.51
C GLN A 9 -7.18 14.74 7.42
N TYR A 10 -5.90 14.43 7.18
CA TYR A 10 -5.44 13.05 7.15
C TYR A 10 -5.68 12.39 8.51
N GLN A 11 -6.63 11.45 8.56
CA GLN A 11 -6.94 10.66 9.74
C GLN A 11 -6.63 9.19 9.44
N ALA A 12 -5.51 8.71 9.98
CA ALA A 12 -5.14 7.30 9.95
C ALA A 12 -4.83 6.81 11.36
N ALA A 13 -4.91 5.49 11.55
CA ALA A 13 -4.41 4.88 12.78
C ALA A 13 -2.91 5.17 12.96
N ASP A 14 -2.44 5.14 14.20
CA ASP A 14 -1.03 5.35 14.55
C ASP A 14 -0.08 4.48 13.69
N PRO A 15 1.10 4.99 13.28
CA PRO A 15 2.09 4.24 12.50
C PRO A 15 2.41 2.85 13.06
N ALA A 16 2.51 2.68 14.37
CA ALA A 16 2.83 1.39 14.98
C ALA A 16 1.67 0.40 14.84
N THR A 17 0.42 0.85 14.95
CA THR A 17 -0.76 0.00 14.75
C THR A 17 -0.87 -0.48 13.30
N ARG A 18 -0.65 0.42 12.33
CA ARG A 18 -0.57 0.03 10.91
C ARG A 18 0.62 -0.90 10.66
N ALA A 19 1.73 -0.58 11.32
CA ALA A 19 2.93 -1.36 11.52
C ALA A 19 2.68 -2.86 11.69
N GLN A 20 2.08 -3.11 12.84
CA GLN A 20 1.74 -4.42 13.35
C GLN A 20 0.77 -5.15 12.42
N ARG A 21 -0.34 -4.50 12.02
CA ARG A 21 -1.34 -5.14 11.13
C ARG A 21 -0.73 -5.63 9.81
N MET A 22 0.13 -4.82 9.21
CA MET A 22 0.80 -5.19 7.96
C MET A 22 1.77 -6.37 8.19
N THR A 23 2.54 -6.32 9.28
CA THR A 23 3.47 -7.40 9.64
C THR A 23 2.74 -8.70 9.95
N ASP A 24 1.62 -8.65 10.68
CA ASP A 24 0.81 -9.82 11.02
C ASP A 24 0.26 -10.49 9.76
N GLN A 25 -0.22 -9.68 8.80
CA GLN A 25 -0.70 -10.19 7.51
C GLN A 25 0.44 -10.83 6.71
N MET A 26 1.60 -10.17 6.63
CA MET A 26 2.75 -10.72 5.92
C MET A 26 3.27 -12.00 6.58
N THR A 27 3.31 -12.04 7.90
CA THR A 27 3.70 -13.23 8.69
C THR A 27 2.81 -14.41 8.33
N LYS A 28 1.48 -14.22 8.40
CA LYS A 28 0.49 -15.27 8.07
C LYS A 28 0.55 -15.70 6.61
N GLN A 29 0.68 -14.75 5.68
CA GLN A 29 0.62 -15.04 4.25
C GLN A 29 1.92 -15.61 3.70
N LEU A 30 3.06 -15.20 4.23
CA LEU A 30 4.39 -15.59 3.74
C LEU A 30 5.04 -16.68 4.59
N GLY A 31 4.47 -17.01 5.76
CA GLY A 31 5.07 -17.95 6.70
C GLY A 31 6.40 -17.43 7.22
N LEU A 32 6.43 -16.18 7.68
CA LEU A 32 7.64 -15.57 8.25
C LEU A 32 7.91 -16.16 9.63
N ASP A 33 9.19 -16.39 9.94
CA ASP A 33 9.63 -16.70 11.29
C ASP A 33 9.75 -15.42 12.15
N ASP A 34 9.92 -15.58 13.46
CA ASP A 34 9.96 -14.46 14.40
C ASP A 34 11.07 -13.44 14.09
N ALA A 35 12.23 -13.92 13.65
CA ALA A 35 13.37 -13.07 13.31
C ALA A 35 13.10 -12.22 12.07
N THR A 36 12.48 -12.81 11.05
CA THR A 36 12.09 -12.15 9.80
C THR A 36 10.92 -11.21 10.04
N SER A 37 9.91 -11.64 10.81
CA SER A 37 8.77 -10.81 11.20
C SER A 37 9.19 -9.56 11.96
N LYS A 38 10.19 -9.64 12.86
CA LYS A 38 10.72 -8.47 13.55
C LYS A 38 11.36 -7.47 12.59
N LYS A 39 12.18 -7.93 11.64
CA LYS A 39 12.79 -7.07 10.61
C LYS A 39 11.72 -6.44 9.70
N VAL A 40 10.68 -7.19 9.35
CA VAL A 40 9.54 -6.68 8.58
C VAL A 40 8.76 -5.64 9.38
N TYR A 41 8.56 -5.83 10.69
CA TYR A 41 7.94 -4.83 11.55
C TYR A 41 8.70 -3.51 11.54
N ASP A 42 10.01 -3.54 11.78
CA ASP A 42 10.83 -2.32 11.81
C ASP A 42 10.77 -1.57 10.46
N LEU A 43 10.83 -2.32 9.35
CA LEU A 43 10.73 -1.75 8.02
C LEU A 43 9.33 -1.16 7.73
N THR A 44 8.27 -1.85 8.14
CA THR A 44 6.89 -1.38 7.93
C THR A 44 6.56 -0.18 8.82
N LEU A 45 7.12 -0.12 10.03
CA LEU A 45 7.00 1.03 10.93
C LEU A 45 7.63 2.28 10.32
N ALA A 46 8.88 2.15 9.84
CA ALA A 46 9.58 3.24 9.16
C ALA A 46 8.80 3.73 7.93
N ARG A 47 8.23 2.81 7.15
CA ARG A 47 7.35 3.15 6.02
C ARG A 47 6.12 3.93 6.48
N ALA A 48 5.43 3.47 7.52
CA ALA A 48 4.20 4.10 8.02
C ALA A 48 4.45 5.51 8.57
N GLN A 49 5.56 5.70 9.29
CA GLN A 49 6.00 7.02 9.78
C GLN A 49 6.28 7.99 8.62
N LYS A 50 6.96 7.54 7.57
CA LYS A 50 7.20 8.35 6.36
C LYS A 50 5.89 8.72 5.65
N VAL A 51 4.94 7.79 5.54
CA VAL A 51 3.61 8.09 4.97
C VAL A 51 2.93 9.21 5.77
N ASP A 52 2.97 9.15 7.09
CA ASP A 52 2.37 10.20 7.91
C ASP A 52 3.03 11.56 7.72
N ALA A 53 4.36 11.60 7.69
CA ALA A 53 5.10 12.83 7.43
C ALA A 53 4.72 13.45 6.08
N ILE A 54 4.67 12.63 5.02
CA ILE A 54 4.26 13.08 3.68
C ILE A 54 2.82 13.60 3.69
N GLN A 55 1.89 12.85 4.29
CA GLN A 55 0.47 13.20 4.26
C GLN A 55 0.15 14.45 5.09
N LYS A 56 0.79 14.61 6.25
CA LYS A 56 0.65 15.77 7.13
C LYS A 56 1.40 17.01 6.60
N GLY A 57 2.35 16.83 5.67
CA GLY A 57 3.07 17.93 5.04
C GLY A 57 2.17 18.88 4.26
N THR A 58 2.70 20.05 3.91
CA THR A 58 1.98 21.10 3.17
C THR A 58 2.18 21.05 1.66
N ASP A 59 2.96 20.09 1.17
CA ASP A 59 3.24 19.91 -0.25
C ASP A 59 1.95 19.68 -1.06
N ASP A 60 2.01 19.99 -2.35
CA ASP A 60 0.93 19.73 -3.27
C ASP A 60 0.74 18.21 -3.50
N ASN A 61 -0.44 17.84 -4.00
CA ASN A 61 -0.81 16.44 -4.18
C ASN A 61 0.13 15.67 -5.14
N LYS A 62 0.70 16.32 -6.15
CA LYS A 62 1.62 15.66 -7.09
C LYS A 62 2.92 15.30 -6.38
N THR A 63 3.48 16.24 -5.63
CA THR A 63 4.70 16.03 -4.84
C THR A 63 4.48 14.95 -3.77
N LYS A 64 3.36 14.99 -3.05
CA LYS A 64 3.00 13.93 -2.09
C LYS A 64 2.89 12.56 -2.75
N ASN A 65 2.22 12.46 -3.91
CA ASN A 65 2.09 11.19 -4.63
C ASN A 65 3.44 10.64 -5.08
N GLN A 66 4.34 11.50 -5.57
CA GLN A 66 5.70 11.10 -5.93
C GLN A 66 6.48 10.58 -4.71
N ALA A 67 6.40 11.28 -3.58
CA ALA A 67 7.04 10.85 -2.34
C ALA A 67 6.48 9.53 -1.80
N LEU A 68 5.16 9.31 -1.90
CA LEU A 68 4.51 8.05 -1.52
C LEU A 68 4.95 6.89 -2.41
N ASN A 69 5.08 7.10 -3.73
CA ASN A 69 5.58 6.10 -4.66
C ASN A 69 7.03 5.75 -4.35
N ALA A 70 7.89 6.76 -4.18
CA ALA A 70 9.29 6.55 -3.80
C ALA A 70 9.41 5.79 -2.47
N ASN A 71 8.58 6.10 -1.48
CA ASN A 71 8.53 5.38 -0.20
C ASN A 71 8.05 3.92 -0.37
N ALA A 72 7.14 3.65 -1.30
CA ALA A 72 6.69 2.29 -1.62
C ALA A 72 7.79 1.47 -2.32
N ASP A 73 8.55 2.10 -3.22
CA ASP A 73 9.66 1.46 -3.92
C ASP A 73 10.85 1.18 -2.98
N ASP A 74 11.21 2.14 -2.12
CA ASP A 74 12.22 1.98 -1.06
C ASP A 74 11.85 0.81 -0.14
N PHE A 75 10.59 0.76 0.30
CA PHE A 75 10.07 -0.36 1.10
C PHE A 75 10.22 -1.70 0.38
N LYS A 76 9.79 -1.79 -0.89
CA LYS A 76 9.90 -3.04 -1.66
C LYS A 76 11.35 -3.48 -1.81
N SER A 77 12.24 -2.55 -2.12
CA SER A 77 13.68 -2.83 -2.29
C SER A 77 14.28 -3.41 -1.01
N LYS A 78 14.03 -2.77 0.13
CA LYS A 78 14.50 -3.25 1.45
C LYS A 78 13.87 -4.57 1.85
N LEU A 79 12.57 -4.74 1.57
CA LEU A 79 11.86 -5.97 1.89
C LEU A 79 12.44 -7.18 1.15
N LYS A 80 12.89 -7.01 -0.10
CA LYS A 80 13.58 -8.07 -0.86
C LYS A 80 14.84 -8.59 -0.18
N GLY A 81 15.54 -7.75 0.58
CA GLY A 81 16.72 -8.15 1.36
C GLY A 81 16.40 -8.83 2.69
N ILE A 82 15.15 -8.75 3.16
CA ILE A 82 14.69 -9.36 4.42
C ILE A 82 14.05 -10.72 4.15
N LEU A 83 13.27 -10.83 3.07
CA LEU A 83 12.54 -12.03 2.71
C LEU A 83 13.38 -13.01 1.89
N THR A 84 13.02 -14.30 1.94
CA THR A 84 13.54 -15.27 0.98
C THR A 84 12.99 -15.00 -0.44
N PRO A 85 13.65 -15.50 -1.51
CA PRO A 85 13.15 -15.34 -2.88
C PRO A 85 11.70 -15.82 -3.08
N ASP A 86 11.33 -16.94 -2.45
CA ASP A 86 9.98 -17.51 -2.55
C ASP A 86 8.95 -16.65 -1.81
N GLN A 87 9.29 -16.18 -0.60
CA GLN A 87 8.43 -15.27 0.17
C GLN A 87 8.23 -13.94 -0.58
N PHE A 88 9.29 -13.40 -1.20
CA PHE A 88 9.20 -12.18 -1.98
C PHE A 88 8.35 -12.36 -3.26
N THR A 89 8.49 -13.49 -3.95
CA THR A 89 7.66 -13.84 -5.11
C THR A 89 6.19 -13.95 -4.75
N LYS A 90 5.88 -14.55 -3.59
CA LYS A 90 4.51 -14.61 -3.06
C LYS A 90 4.00 -13.23 -2.69
N PHE A 91 4.81 -12.38 -2.06
CA PHE A 91 4.48 -10.98 -1.77
C PHE A 91 4.11 -10.19 -3.03
N GLU A 92 4.92 -10.24 -4.08
CA GLU A 92 4.63 -9.55 -5.35
C GLU A 92 3.32 -10.06 -5.99
N SER A 93 3.09 -11.38 -5.94
CA SER A 93 1.86 -12.01 -6.45
C SER A 93 0.60 -11.58 -5.70
N MET A 94 0.70 -11.28 -4.41
CA MET A 94 -0.41 -10.76 -3.61
C MET A 94 -0.66 -9.28 -3.88
N ARG A 95 0.42 -8.49 -4.00
CA ARG A 95 0.35 -7.05 -4.33
C ARG A 95 -0.28 -6.81 -5.71
N GLY A 96 0.10 -7.61 -6.70
CA GLY A 96 -0.44 -7.51 -8.07
C GLY A 96 -1.95 -7.76 -8.16
N ARG A 97 -2.52 -8.63 -7.30
CA ARG A 97 -3.97 -8.87 -7.25
C ARG A 97 -4.74 -7.71 -6.65
N MET A 98 -4.15 -7.02 -5.66
CA MET A 98 -4.78 -5.88 -4.99
C MET A 98 -4.80 -4.61 -5.87
N GLY A 99 -3.84 -4.46 -6.80
CA GLY A 99 -3.80 -3.37 -7.78
C GLY A 99 -4.79 -3.51 -8.95
N ARG A 100 -5.22 -4.74 -9.29
CA ARG A 100 -6.19 -5.00 -10.36
C ARG A 100 -7.66 -4.80 -9.96
N GLY A 101 -7.94 -4.65 -8.66
CA GLY A 101 -9.30 -4.49 -8.12
C GLY A 101 -9.68 -3.06 -7.67
N ARG A 102 -8.81 -2.06 -7.89
CA ARG A 102 -9.06 -0.65 -7.52
C ARG A 102 -8.83 0.33 -8.68
N GLY A 103 -9.14 -0.10 -9.90
CA GLY A 103 -9.27 0.79 -11.06
C GLY A 103 -10.73 1.00 -11.39
N ASN A 104 -11.43 1.91 -10.70
CA ASN A 104 -12.64 2.50 -11.26
C ASN A 104 -12.24 3.84 -11.91
N GLY A 105 -12.21 3.84 -13.24
CA GLY A 105 -11.91 5.02 -14.04
C GLY A 105 -11.89 4.76 -15.55
N GLY A 106 -13.01 4.32 -16.14
CA GLY A 106 -13.25 4.40 -17.60
C GLY A 106 -14.07 3.24 -18.19
N PRO A 107 -15.13 3.49 -19.00
CA PRO A 107 -16.16 2.50 -19.33
C PRO A 107 -15.70 1.57 -20.46
N GLY A 108 -15.31 0.34 -20.10
CA GLY A 108 -15.14 -0.77 -21.04
C GLY A 108 -16.44 -1.55 -21.12
N GLY A 109 -17.12 -1.46 -22.26
CA GLY A 109 -18.45 -2.01 -22.51
C GLY A 109 -18.61 -3.47 -22.07
N SER A 110 -19.61 -3.70 -21.24
CA SER A 110 -20.33 -4.97 -21.20
C SER A 110 -21.46 -4.89 -22.22
N THR A 111 -21.15 -5.19 -23.48
CA THR A 111 -22.17 -5.70 -24.42
C THR A 111 -22.56 -7.09 -23.93
N ASN A 112 -23.55 -7.15 -23.04
CA ASN A 112 -24.42 -8.31 -22.93
C ASN A 112 -25.47 -8.16 -24.03
N GLU A 113 -25.16 -8.67 -25.21
CA GLU A 113 -26.13 -8.85 -26.28
C GLU A 113 -26.28 -10.35 -26.49
N ASN A 114 -27.14 -10.95 -25.68
CA ASN A 114 -27.79 -12.22 -26.00
C ASN A 114 -29.06 -12.36 -25.15
N ASP A 115 -30.17 -11.87 -25.69
CA ASP A 115 -31.55 -12.37 -25.49
C ASP A 115 -32.46 -11.54 -26.42
N GLN A 116 -32.68 -12.01 -27.64
CA GLN A 116 -33.77 -12.92 -28.08
C GLN A 116 -35.07 -12.20 -28.45
N ASN A 117 -35.45 -12.45 -29.71
CA ASN A 117 -36.77 -12.39 -30.36
C ASN A 117 -37.12 -11.12 -31.17
#